data_AF-A0A257ZHS5-F1
#
_entry.id   AF-A0A257ZHS5-F1
#
_cell.length_a   1.000
_cell.length_b   1.000
_cell.length_c   1.000
_cell.angle_alpha   90.00
_cell.angle_beta   90.00
_cell.angle_gamma   90.00
#
_symmetry.space_group_name_H-M   'P 1'
#
loop_
_entity.id
_entity.type
_entity.pdbx_description
1 polymer ?
#
loop_
_entity_poly.entity_id
_entity_poly.type
_entity_poly.pdbx_seq_one_letter_code
_entity_poly.pdbx_strand_id
1 'polypeptide(L)'
;MERSLFSYIWRHSRPEQIVILLLVVLAQVFYFMSLTVPKSVINNGIQGNAFKDSKTIPFLVWELDLSAIFPGRVIRFFDGFQVDQLQYLVVMSFVFLGAVVVNGLFKKTINTQKGRMGERMLRRLRYEL
;
A
#
# COMPACT_ATOMS: atom_id res chain seq x y z
N MET A 1 -24.44 -24.71 -26.54
CA MET A 1 -24.59 -24.13 -25.19
C MET A 1 -23.39 -24.52 -24.35
N GLU A 2 -22.36 -23.65 -24.26
CA GLU A 2 -21.25 -23.91 -23.34
C GLU A 2 -21.76 -23.83 -21.90
N ARG A 3 -21.56 -24.90 -21.13
CA ARG A 3 -22.25 -25.17 -19.86
C ARG A 3 -21.71 -24.40 -18.64
N SER A 4 -20.79 -23.45 -18.80
CA SER A 4 -20.31 -22.67 -17.65
C SER A 4 -20.14 -21.18 -17.96
N LEU A 5 -20.93 -20.36 -17.24
CA LEU A 5 -20.79 -18.90 -17.21
C LEU A 5 -19.35 -18.47 -16.88
N PHE A 6 -18.66 -19.25 -16.05
CA PHE A 6 -17.25 -19.01 -15.70
C PHE A 6 -16.30 -19.08 -16.90
N SER A 7 -16.43 -20.09 -17.77
CA SER A 7 -15.56 -20.21 -18.95
C SER A 7 -15.78 -19.04 -19.92
N TYR A 8 -17.05 -18.63 -20.09
CA TYR A 8 -17.43 -17.48 -20.91
C TYR A 8 -16.84 -16.16 -20.39
N ILE A 9 -17.05 -15.85 -19.10
CA ILE A 9 -16.50 -14.64 -18.44
C ILE A 9 -14.98 -14.62 -18.53
N TRP A 10 -14.34 -15.76 -18.25
CA TRP A 10 -12.89 -15.89 -18.28
C TRP A 10 -12.36 -15.67 -19.70
N ARG A 11 -12.99 -16.21 -20.75
CA ARG A 11 -12.53 -16.02 -22.14
C ARG A 11 -12.60 -14.56 -22.60
N HIS A 12 -13.60 -13.80 -22.12
CA HIS A 12 -13.85 -12.43 -22.57
C HIS A 12 -13.22 -11.34 -21.68
N SER A 13 -12.92 -11.64 -20.40
CA SER A 13 -12.49 -10.64 -19.40
C SER A 13 -11.11 -10.89 -18.77
N ARG A 14 -10.42 -11.97 -19.17
CA ARG A 14 -9.11 -12.39 -18.63
C ARG A 14 -8.06 -11.29 -18.47
N PRO A 15 -7.75 -10.46 -19.50
CA PRO A 15 -6.67 -9.47 -19.38
C PRO A 15 -6.98 -8.40 -18.33
N GLU A 16 -8.22 -7.93 -18.26
CA GLU A 16 -8.64 -6.93 -17.27
C GLU A 16 -8.69 -7.51 -15.86
N GLN A 17 -9.14 -8.76 -15.73
CA GLN A 17 -9.21 -9.45 -14.45
C GLN A 17 -7.82 -9.69 -13.84
N ILE A 18 -6.82 -10.02 -14.66
CA ILE A 18 -5.42 -10.15 -14.23
C ILE A 18 -4.87 -8.82 -13.74
N VAL A 19 -5.11 -7.72 -14.46
CA VAL A 19 -4.66 -6.38 -14.04
C VAL A 19 -5.30 -5.99 -12.70
N ILE A 20 -6.60 -6.22 -12.53
CA ILE A 20 -7.29 -5.96 -11.25
C ILE A 20 -6.71 -6.83 -10.13
N LEU A 21 -6.43 -8.12 -10.40
CA LEU A 21 -5.83 -9.04 -9.44
C LEU A 21 -4.45 -8.56 -8.98
N LEU A 22 -3.57 -8.18 -9.91
CA LEU A 22 -2.26 -7.63 -9.58
C LEU A 22 -2.38 -6.35 -8.74
N LEU A 23 -3.33 -5.49 -9.10
CA LEU A 23 -3.59 -4.25 -8.38
C LEU A 23 -4.15 -4.52 -6.96
N VAL A 24 -4.96 -5.57 -6.79
CA VAL A 24 -5.44 -6.03 -5.47
C VAL A 24 -4.29 -6.56 -4.61
N VAL A 25 -3.40 -7.38 -5.18
CA VAL A 25 -2.24 -7.91 -4.45
C VAL A 25 -1.33 -6.76 -4.00
N LEU A 26 -1.05 -5.81 -4.90
CA LEU A 26 -0.26 -4.63 -4.57
C LEU A 26 -0.94 -3.76 -3.50
N ALA A 27 -2.25 -3.56 -3.61
CA ALA A 27 -3.02 -2.83 -2.61
C ALA A 27 -3.01 -3.53 -1.25
N GLN A 28 -2.98 -4.87 -1.21
CA GLN A 28 -2.91 -5.63 0.04
C GLN A 28 -1.56 -5.43 0.75
N VAL A 29 -0.46 -5.44 0.00
CA VAL A 29 0.88 -5.13 0.54
C VAL A 29 0.89 -3.73 1.15
N PHE A 30 0.36 -2.75 0.42
CA PHE A 30 0.28 -1.37 0.91
C PHE A 30 -0.64 -1.21 2.13
N TYR A 31 -1.79 -1.88 2.12
CA TYR A 31 -2.71 -1.90 3.26
C TYR A 31 -2.03 -2.43 4.52
N PHE A 32 -1.29 -3.54 4.42
CA PHE A 32 -0.58 -4.12 5.55
C PHE A 32 0.51 -3.18 6.09
N MET A 33 1.30 -2.55 5.20
CA MET A 33 2.27 -1.53 5.60
C MET A 33 1.60 -0.34 6.29
N SER A 34 0.42 0.08 5.84
CA SER A 34 -0.32 1.17 6.49
C SER A 34 -0.76 0.82 7.91
N LEU A 35 -0.97 -0.45 8.25
CA LEU A 35 -1.35 -0.87 9.61
C LEU A 35 -0.20 -0.76 10.61
N THR A 36 1.05 -0.79 10.16
CA THR A 36 2.20 -0.60 11.04
C THR A 36 2.38 0.88 11.45
N VAL A 37 1.84 1.80 10.66
CA VAL A 37 1.93 3.25 10.93
C VAL A 37 1.23 3.62 12.24
N PRO A 38 -0.06 3.31 12.48
CA PRO A 38 -0.72 3.56 13.78
C PRO A 38 0.01 2.94 14.96
N LYS A 39 0.49 1.71 14.79
CA LYS A 39 1.25 1.01 15.84
C LYS A 39 2.51 1.81 16.21
N SER A 40 3.24 2.34 15.23
CA SER A 40 4.42 3.16 15.50
C SER A 40 4.07 4.54 16.08
N VAL A 41 2.93 5.14 15.71
CA VAL A 41 2.44 6.39 16.31
C VAL A 41 2.21 6.20 17.80
N ILE A 42 1.53 5.12 18.19
CA ILE A 42 1.24 4.81 19.59
C ILE A 42 2.51 4.39 20.32
N ASN A 43 3.25 3.41 19.82
CA ASN A 43 4.36 2.82 20.55
C ASN A 43 5.56 3.76 20.66
N ASN A 44 5.91 4.46 19.58
CA ASN A 44 7.12 5.29 19.56
C ASN A 44 6.79 6.74 19.89
N GLY A 45 5.65 7.24 19.41
CA GLY A 45 5.22 8.61 19.64
C GLY A 45 4.57 8.80 21.00
N ILE A 46 3.42 8.14 21.25
CA ILE A 46 2.63 8.37 22.47
C ILE A 46 3.28 7.73 23.71
N GLN A 47 3.65 6.45 23.63
CA GLN A 47 4.31 5.73 24.73
C GLN A 47 5.78 6.14 24.89
N GLY A 48 6.34 6.85 23.91
CA GLY A 48 7.72 7.35 23.96
C GLY A 48 8.79 6.26 23.97
N ASN A 49 8.48 5.02 23.55
CA ASN A 49 9.47 3.92 23.63
C ASN A 49 10.74 4.21 22.83
N ALA A 50 10.63 4.95 21.73
CA ALA A 50 11.77 5.36 20.91
C ALA A 50 12.62 6.48 21.53
N PHE A 51 12.09 7.18 22.54
CA PHE A 51 12.72 8.35 23.16
C PHE A 51 13.21 8.09 24.59
N LYS A 52 13.22 6.83 25.04
CA LYS A 52 13.65 6.45 26.40
C LYS A 52 15.14 6.70 26.63
N ASP A 53 15.97 6.33 25.65
CA ASP A 53 17.43 6.42 25.74
C ASP A 53 17.99 7.70 25.10
N SER A 54 17.20 8.40 24.29
CA SER A 54 17.63 9.59 23.55
C SER A 54 16.47 10.55 23.31
N LYS A 55 16.68 11.86 23.52
CA LYS A 55 15.63 12.88 23.35
C LYS A 55 15.24 13.13 21.88
N THR A 56 16.09 12.74 20.94
CA THR A 56 15.89 12.91 19.51
C THR A 56 16.21 11.62 18.78
N ILE A 57 15.41 11.31 17.76
CA ILE A 57 15.63 10.15 16.88
C ILE A 57 15.84 10.61 15.44
N PRO A 58 16.68 9.93 14.65
CA PRO A 58 16.79 10.23 13.23
C PRO A 58 15.52 9.77 12.51
N PHE A 59 14.86 10.69 11.82
CA PHE A 59 13.68 10.44 11.01
C PHE A 59 13.99 10.65 9.53
N LEU A 60 13.28 9.91 8.67
CA LEU A 60 13.43 9.95 7.21
C LEU A 60 14.83 9.55 6.73
N VAL A 61 15.49 8.60 7.40
CA VAL A 61 16.79 8.11 6.94
C VAL A 61 16.60 7.29 5.67
N TRP A 62 17.19 7.72 4.56
CA TRP A 62 17.20 6.99 3.29
C TRP A 62 18.55 6.32 3.13
N GLU A 63 18.68 5.14 3.72
CA GLU A 63 19.84 4.27 3.55
C GLU A 63 19.48 3.17 2.54
N LEU A 64 20.18 3.16 1.41
CA LEU A 64 20.14 2.00 0.52
C LEU A 64 21.30 1.10 0.93
N ASP A 65 20.99 0.11 1.79
CA ASP A 65 21.96 -0.88 2.21
C ASP A 65 22.19 -1.91 1.10
N LEU A 66 23.08 -1.56 0.17
CA LEU A 66 23.53 -2.42 -0.92
C LEU A 66 24.53 -3.48 -0.44
N SER A 67 24.79 -3.62 0.86
CA SER A 67 25.75 -4.60 1.39
C SER A 67 25.43 -6.04 0.99
N ALA A 68 24.14 -6.35 0.74
CA ALA A 68 23.69 -7.65 0.26
C ALA A 68 24.05 -7.96 -1.21
N ILE A 69 24.38 -6.96 -2.02
CA ILE A 69 24.69 -7.10 -3.46
C ILE A 69 26.14 -6.69 -3.76
N PHE A 70 26.68 -5.69 -3.06
CA PHE A 70 28.05 -5.20 -3.18
C PHE A 70 28.68 -5.07 -1.78
N PRO A 71 29.71 -5.87 -1.44
CA PRO A 71 30.31 -5.84 -0.12
C PRO A 71 30.80 -4.43 0.25
N GLY A 72 30.30 -3.88 1.36
CA GLY A 72 30.86 -2.69 2.00
C GLY A 72 30.42 -1.33 1.48
N ARG A 73 29.43 -1.24 0.58
CA ARG A 73 28.93 0.07 0.09
C ARG A 73 27.55 0.40 0.63
N VAL A 74 27.51 1.02 1.81
CA VAL A 74 26.31 1.68 2.32
C VAL A 74 26.27 3.07 1.70
N ILE A 75 25.35 3.29 0.76
CA ILE A 75 25.13 4.62 0.20
C ILE A 75 24.02 5.27 1.00
N ARG A 76 24.40 6.12 1.95
CA ARG A 76 23.48 7.01 2.66
C ARG A 76 23.19 8.20 1.75
N PHE A 77 21.99 8.23 1.18
CA PHE A 77 21.57 9.37 0.35
C PHE A 77 21.07 10.53 1.22
N PHE A 78 20.60 10.23 2.42
CA PHE A 78 20.08 11.22 3.35
C PHE A 78 20.24 10.74 4.80
N ASP A 79 21.01 11.48 5.61
CA ASP A 79 21.29 11.18 7.02
C ASP A 79 20.07 11.36 7.94
N GLY A 80 18.96 11.87 7.40
CA GLY A 80 17.72 12.13 8.14
C GLY A 80 17.75 13.43 8.92
N PHE A 81 16.63 13.74 9.58
CA PHE A 81 16.51 14.86 10.50
C PHE A 81 16.34 14.33 11.92
N GLN A 82 17.05 14.93 12.87
CA GLN A 82 16.82 14.66 14.29
C GLN A 82 15.50 15.30 14.70
N VAL A 83 14.51 14.47 15.01
CA VAL A 83 13.19 14.92 15.45
C VAL A 83 12.99 14.62 16.93
N ASP A 84 12.37 15.55 17.64
CA ASP A 84 11.88 15.30 18.99
C ASP A 84 10.54 14.54 18.96
N GLN A 85 10.02 14.18 20.12
CA GLN A 85 8.79 13.39 20.24
C GLN A 85 7.57 14.09 19.62
N LEU A 86 7.47 15.41 19.77
CA LEU A 86 6.37 16.20 19.23
C LEU A 86 6.42 16.22 17.69
N GLN A 87 7.59 16.52 17.12
CA GLN A 87 7.80 16.52 15.68
C GLN A 87 7.56 15.13 15.08
N TYR A 88 8.03 14.07 15.73
CA TYR A 88 7.77 12.70 15.30
C TYR A 88 6.27 12.40 15.23
N LEU A 89 5.49 12.78 16.25
CA LEU A 89 4.03 12.58 16.27
C LEU A 89 3.33 13.34 15.14
N VAL A 90 3.72 14.59 14.89
CA VAL A 90 3.15 15.41 13.82
C VAL A 90 3.43 14.78 12.46
N VAL A 91 4.69 14.44 12.19
CA VAL A 91 5.09 13.85 10.91
C VAL A 91 4.44 12.49 10.70
N MET A 92 4.42 11.63 11.73
CA MET A 92 3.78 10.30 11.62
C MET A 92 2.27 10.38 11.45
N SER A 93 1.61 11.42 11.96
CA SER A 93 0.20 11.69 11.68
C SER A 93 -0.03 12.04 10.21
N PHE A 94 0.83 12.85 9.60
CA PHE A 94 0.77 13.13 8.16
C PHE A 94 1.09 11.89 7.31
N VAL A 95 2.07 11.08 7.70
CA VAL A 95 2.37 9.79 7.06
C VAL A 95 1.16 8.86 7.14
N PHE A 96 0.51 8.78 8.30
CA PHE A 96 -0.69 7.99 8.48
C PHE A 96 -1.83 8.48 7.60
N LEU A 97 -2.09 9.79 7.58
CA LEU A 97 -3.10 10.39 6.71
C LEU A 97 -2.83 10.07 5.24
N GLY A 98 -1.59 10.23 4.78
CA GLY A 98 -1.18 9.87 3.42
C GLY A 98 -1.42 8.40 3.11
N ALA A 99 -1.04 7.50 4.03
CA ALA A 99 -1.28 6.07 3.88
C ALA A 99 -2.78 5.73 3.80
N VAL A 100 -3.63 6.38 4.60
CA VAL A 100 -5.09 6.23 4.54
C VAL A 100 -5.65 6.71 3.20
N VAL A 101 -5.17 7.85 2.69
CA VAL A 101 -5.58 8.39 1.39
C VAL A 101 -5.20 7.43 0.27
N VAL A 102 -3.96 6.95 0.24
CA VAL A 102 -3.49 6.00 -0.79
C VAL A 102 -4.29 4.69 -0.75
N ASN A 103 -4.55 4.15 0.45
CA ASN A 103 -5.44 2.99 0.61
C ASN A 103 -6.86 3.26 0.09
N GLY A 104 -7.40 4.45 0.35
CA GLY A 104 -8.68 4.90 -0.18
C GLY A 104 -8.70 4.95 -1.71
N LEU A 105 -7.61 5.45 -2.32
CA LEU A 105 -7.45 5.50 -3.78
C LEU A 105 -7.36 4.12 -4.41
N PHE A 106 -6.60 3.19 -3.80
CA PHE A 106 -6.59 1.80 -4.25
C PHE A 106 -8.00 1.20 -4.19
N LYS A 107 -8.69 1.34 -3.06
CA LYS A 107 -10.04 0.82 -2.88
C LYS A 107 -11.02 1.39 -3.91
N LYS A 108 -10.98 2.72 -4.14
CA LYS A 108 -11.80 3.39 -5.16
C LYS A 108 -11.52 2.81 -6.54
N THR A 109 -10.26 2.79 -6.96
CA THR A 109 -9.83 2.32 -8.29
C THR A 109 -10.22 0.85 -8.54
N ILE A 110 -9.96 -0.03 -7.56
CA ILE A 110 -10.31 -1.45 -7.61
C ILE A 110 -11.83 -1.61 -7.75
N ASN A 111 -12.62 -0.92 -6.94
CA ASN A 111 -14.07 -1.07 -6.93
C ASN A 111 -14.72 -0.50 -8.21
N THR A 112 -14.22 0.63 -8.72
CA THR A 112 -14.71 1.20 -9.99
C THR A 112 -14.43 0.26 -11.17
N GLN A 113 -13.24 -0.32 -11.26
CA GLN A 113 -12.89 -1.26 -12.33
C GLN A 113 -13.73 -2.55 -12.25
N LYS A 114 -13.86 -3.12 -11.05
CA LYS A 114 -14.74 -4.29 -10.82
C LYS A 114 -16.19 -4.00 -11.22
N GLY A 115 -16.72 -2.83 -10.91
CA GLY A 115 -18.07 -2.42 -11.30
C GLY A 115 -18.27 -2.33 -12.82
N ARG A 116 -17.37 -1.62 -13.52
CA ARG A 116 -17.42 -1.49 -14.99
C ARG A 116 -17.29 -2.84 -15.69
N MET A 117 -16.41 -3.72 -15.20
CA MET A 117 -16.26 -5.07 -15.72
C MET A 117 -17.53 -5.90 -15.50
N GLY A 118 -18.12 -5.84 -14.30
CA GLY A 118 -19.37 -6.50 -13.97
C GLY A 118 -20.52 -6.08 -14.88
N GLU A 119 -20.72 -4.78 -15.10
CA GLU A 119 -21.73 -4.27 -16.02
C GLU A 119 -21.51 -4.74 -17.46
N ARG A 120 -20.26 -4.71 -17.94
CA ARG A 120 -19.94 -5.17 -19.31
C ARG A 120 -20.26 -6.64 -19.48
N MET A 121 -20.00 -7.47 -18.46
CA MET A 121 -20.33 -8.89 -18.49
C MET A 121 -21.83 -9.13 -18.42
N LEU A 122 -22.55 -8.42 -17.54
CA LEU A 122 -24.01 -8.50 -17.48
C LEU A 122 -24.67 -8.10 -18.79
N ARG A 123 -24.20 -7.02 -19.44
CA ARG A 123 -24.71 -6.61 -20.75
C ARG A 123 -24.48 -7.69 -21.80
N ARG A 124 -23.30 -8.29 -21.88
CA ARG A 124 -23.02 -9.36 -22.85
C ARG A 124 -23.87 -10.60 -22.62
N LEU A 125 -24.00 -11.05 -21.37
CA LEU A 125 -24.85 -12.18 -21.02
C LEU A 125 -26.31 -11.95 -21.42
N ARG A 126 -26.83 -10.72 -21.29
CA ARG A 126 -28.19 -10.37 -21.72
C ARG A 126 -28.41 -10.37 -23.23
N TYR A 127 -27.38 -10.19 -24.04
CA TYR A 127 -27.51 -10.15 -25.51
C TYR A 127 -27.25 -11.52 -26.16
N GLU A 128 -26.68 -12.47 -25.42
CA GLU A 128 -26.35 -13.81 -25.91
C GLU A 128 -27.28 -14.92 -25.39
N LEU A 129 -28.13 -14.63 -24.40
CA LEU A 129 -29.23 -15.46 -23.89
C LEU A 129 -30.57 -14.93 -24.40
#